data_AF-A0A2E4C3X7-F1
#
_entry.id   AF-A0A2E4C3X7-F1
#
_cell.length_a   1.000
_cell.length_b   1.000
_cell.length_c   1.000
_cell.angle_alpha   90.00
_cell.angle_beta   90.00
_cell.angle_gamma   90.00
#
_symmetry.space_group_name_H-M   'P 1'
#
loop_
_entity.id
_entity.type
_entity.pdbx_description
1 polymer ?
#
loop_
_entity_poly.entity_id
_entity_poly.type
_entity_poly.pdbx_seq_one_letter_code
_entity_poly.pdbx_strand_id
1 'polypeptide(L)'
;AVGAAIAALAGAFWAWQLRSFQPSFMLPATTTFLVWAAFIIGGSGNNKGVIVGSSIIILSQYIFRVLATGQASSDLPLHDTALFIDEIFRWLVIDYYEVMLLFILLILLGTILQKQNISEIGFWGCITFFIYSNLTSDYSLSQSFRDVDFDGNYDIISEMSYVNVLLVGFVLLFSLKYNPKGILPEVPNRPDRPEKVVINNE
;
A
#
# COMPACT_ATOMS: atom_id res chain seq x y z
N ALA A 1 -14.70 28.88 -4.88
CA ALA A 1 -14.80 28.68 -6.34
C ALA A 1 -13.69 27.76 -6.87
N VAL A 2 -12.41 28.12 -6.71
CA VAL A 2 -11.28 27.36 -7.31
C VAL A 2 -11.22 25.89 -6.90
N GLY A 3 -11.35 25.58 -5.60
CA GLY A 3 -11.32 24.18 -5.13
C GLY A 3 -12.45 23.32 -5.69
N ALA A 4 -13.65 23.87 -5.81
CA ALA A 4 -14.80 23.18 -6.40
C ALA A 4 -14.61 22.94 -7.91
N ALA A 5 -13.99 23.88 -8.62
CA ALA A 5 -13.65 23.72 -10.03
C ALA A 5 -12.60 22.61 -10.26
N ILE A 6 -11.58 22.53 -9.41
CA ILE A 6 -10.56 21.47 -9.46
C ILE A 6 -11.20 20.11 -9.15
N ALA A 7 -12.06 20.03 -8.12
CA ALA A 7 -12.76 18.81 -7.78
C ALA A 7 -13.71 18.33 -8.91
N ALA A 8 -14.41 19.26 -9.56
CA ALA A 8 -15.28 18.95 -10.70
C ALA A 8 -14.47 18.43 -11.91
N LEU A 9 -13.33 19.07 -12.22
CA LEU A 9 -12.42 18.60 -13.28
C LEU A 9 -11.87 17.21 -12.97
N ALA A 10 -11.43 16.97 -11.73
CA ALA A 10 -10.93 15.66 -11.31
C ALA A 10 -12.01 14.57 -11.45
N GLY A 11 -13.26 14.87 -11.06
CA GLY A 11 -14.39 13.96 -11.24
C GLY A 11 -14.70 13.65 -12.71
N ALA A 12 -14.61 14.65 -13.59
CA ALA A 12 -14.80 14.47 -15.03
C ALA A 12 -13.72 13.56 -15.64
N PHE A 13 -12.45 13.74 -15.28
CA PHE A 13 -11.36 12.86 -15.74
C PHE A 13 -11.48 11.44 -15.20
N TRP A 14 -11.91 11.29 -13.94
CA TRP A 14 -12.13 9.96 -13.36
C TRP A 14 -13.27 9.22 -14.07
N ALA A 15 -14.38 9.90 -14.36
CA ALA A 15 -15.48 9.34 -15.14
C ALA A 15 -15.05 8.93 -16.55
N TRP A 16 -14.20 9.73 -17.21
CA TRP A 16 -13.63 9.39 -18.51
C TRP A 16 -12.74 8.15 -18.43
N GLN A 17 -11.89 8.04 -17.41
CA GLN A 17 -10.97 6.92 -17.22
C GLN A 17 -11.70 5.59 -17.00
N LEU A 18 -12.86 5.60 -16.32
CA LEU A 18 -13.61 4.38 -16.00
C LEU A 18 -14.16 3.67 -17.24
N ARG A 19 -14.42 4.40 -18.33
CA ARG A 19 -15.01 3.93 -19.62
C ARG A 19 -16.37 3.22 -19.49
N SER A 20 -16.75 2.73 -18.31
CA SER A 20 -18.01 2.07 -17.93
C SER A 20 -18.15 2.04 -16.40
N PHE A 21 -19.37 2.05 -15.87
CA PHE A 21 -19.62 1.93 -14.43
C PHE A 21 -19.92 0.47 -14.06
N GLN A 22 -18.89 -0.24 -13.61
CA GLN A 22 -19.03 -1.60 -13.06
C GLN A 22 -19.07 -1.57 -11.52
N PRO A 23 -19.81 -2.48 -10.86
CA PRO A 23 -19.88 -2.56 -9.40
C PRO A 23 -18.52 -2.71 -8.71
N SER A 24 -17.55 -3.34 -9.38
CA SER A 24 -16.17 -3.52 -8.90
C SER A 24 -15.45 -2.20 -8.65
N PHE A 25 -15.78 -1.12 -9.36
CA PHE A 25 -15.14 0.18 -9.15
C PHE A 25 -15.60 0.90 -7.88
N MET A 26 -16.66 0.43 -7.23
CA MET A 26 -17.12 0.98 -5.94
C MET A 26 -16.58 0.21 -4.73
N LEU A 27 -15.68 -0.76 -4.94
CA LEU A 27 -15.00 -1.45 -3.85
C LEU A 27 -14.25 -0.41 -3.00
N PRO A 28 -14.60 -0.23 -1.70
CA PRO A 28 -14.04 0.84 -0.87
C PRO A 28 -12.51 0.79 -0.75
N ALA A 29 -11.95 -0.42 -0.81
CA ALA A 29 -10.50 -0.65 -0.70
C ALA A 29 -9.69 -0.06 -1.87
N THR A 30 -10.27 0.04 -3.07
CA THR A 30 -9.54 0.50 -4.27
C THR A 30 -9.76 1.97 -4.59
N THR A 31 -10.76 2.61 -3.98
CA THR A 31 -11.13 4.00 -4.32
C THR A 31 -10.94 4.96 -3.14
N THR A 32 -11.61 4.72 -2.01
CA THR A 32 -11.59 5.68 -0.89
C THR A 32 -10.37 5.48 0.01
N PHE A 33 -9.96 4.23 0.24
CA PHE A 33 -8.79 3.93 1.06
C PHE A 33 -7.51 4.58 0.53
N LEU A 34 -7.31 4.59 -0.79
CA LEU A 34 -6.13 5.15 -1.43
C LEU A 34 -6.04 6.68 -1.30
N VAL A 35 -7.19 7.36 -1.25
CA VAL A 35 -7.24 8.79 -0.97
C VAL A 35 -6.82 9.06 0.48
N TRP A 36 -7.38 8.32 1.44
CA TRP A 36 -6.97 8.43 2.85
C TRP A 36 -5.51 8.07 3.05
N ALA A 37 -5.01 7.06 2.35
CA ALA A 37 -3.61 6.67 2.33
C ALA A 37 -2.71 7.82 1.85
N ALA A 38 -3.10 8.51 0.76
CA ALA A 38 -2.38 9.68 0.27
C ALA A 38 -2.33 10.81 1.30
N PHE A 39 -3.42 11.07 2.03
CA PHE A 39 -3.44 12.05 3.12
C PHE A 39 -2.55 11.65 4.30
N ILE A 40 -2.53 10.36 4.68
CA ILE A 40 -1.70 9.84 5.78
C ILE A 40 -0.22 9.95 5.42
N ILE A 41 0.16 9.58 4.18
CA ILE A 41 1.55 9.65 3.72
C ILE A 41 1.99 11.10 3.56
N GLY A 42 1.15 11.94 2.96
CA GLY A 42 1.45 13.34 2.68
C GLY A 42 1.42 14.26 3.90
N GLY A 43 0.52 14.00 4.83
CA GLY A 43 0.17 14.88 5.95
C GLY A 43 -1.14 15.62 5.68
N SER A 44 -2.10 15.54 6.62
CA SER A 44 -3.46 16.08 6.46
C SER A 44 -3.57 17.61 6.60
N GLY A 45 -2.56 18.27 7.16
CA GLY A 45 -2.61 19.70 7.51
C GLY A 45 -1.93 20.67 6.54
N ASN A 46 -1.49 20.22 5.36
CA ASN A 46 -0.88 21.09 4.34
C ASN A 46 -1.18 20.63 2.91
N ASN A 47 -1.68 21.53 2.06
CA ASN A 47 -1.97 21.26 0.64
C ASN A 47 -0.75 20.69 -0.11
N LYS A 48 0.47 21.14 0.22
CA LYS A 48 1.70 20.61 -0.39
C LYS A 48 1.97 19.16 0.01
N GLY A 49 1.70 18.81 1.28
CA GLY A 49 1.81 17.44 1.79
C GLY A 49 0.86 16.51 1.05
N VAL A 50 -0.40 16.90 0.91
CA VAL A 50 -1.42 16.14 0.18
C VAL A 50 -1.02 15.91 -1.27
N ILE A 51 -0.51 16.92 -1.98
CA ILE A 51 -0.03 16.77 -3.37
C ILE A 51 1.11 15.75 -3.47
N VAL A 52 2.08 15.81 -2.55
CA VAL A 52 3.19 14.85 -2.52
C VAL A 52 2.69 13.44 -2.20
N GLY A 53 1.81 13.29 -1.22
CA GLY A 53 1.20 12.00 -0.86
C GLY A 53 0.39 11.39 -2.01
N SER A 54 -0.45 12.19 -2.68
CA SER A 54 -1.20 11.75 -3.87
C SER A 54 -0.26 11.36 -5.02
N SER A 55 0.84 12.09 -5.22
CA SER A 55 1.82 11.76 -6.26
C SER A 55 2.52 10.42 -5.97
N ILE A 56 2.88 10.15 -4.71
CA ILE A 56 3.50 8.88 -4.30
C ILE A 56 2.54 7.71 -4.55
N ILE A 57 1.28 7.85 -4.12
CA ILE A 57 0.27 6.79 -4.32
C ILE A 57 0.01 6.54 -5.82
N ILE A 58 -0.18 7.60 -6.61
CA ILE A 58 -0.42 7.47 -8.06
C ILE A 58 0.77 6.84 -8.77
N LEU A 59 2.00 7.27 -8.44
CA LEU A 59 3.22 6.72 -9.04
C LEU A 59 3.40 5.25 -8.66
N SER A 60 3.17 4.90 -7.39
CA SER A 60 3.20 3.52 -6.91
C SER A 60 2.22 2.66 -7.71
N GLN A 61 0.95 3.08 -7.82
CA GLN A 61 -0.06 2.37 -8.61
C GLN A 61 0.32 2.23 -10.09
N TYR A 62 0.94 3.27 -10.67
CA TYR A 62 1.41 3.22 -12.04
C TYR A 62 2.49 2.15 -12.23
N ILE A 63 3.49 2.10 -11.35
CA ILE A 63 4.58 1.13 -11.39
C ILE A 63 4.02 -0.30 -11.33
N PHE A 64 3.09 -0.58 -10.40
CA PHE A 64 2.47 -1.92 -10.33
C PHE A 64 1.58 -2.23 -11.50
N ARG A 65 0.89 -1.26 -12.08
CA ARG A 65 0.10 -1.48 -13.29
C ARG A 65 1.00 -1.84 -14.48
N VAL A 66 2.17 -1.19 -14.60
CA VAL A 66 3.16 -1.53 -15.62
C VAL A 66 3.74 -2.92 -15.36
N LEU A 67 4.08 -3.24 -14.11
CA LEU A 67 4.62 -4.54 -13.73
C LEU A 67 3.61 -5.68 -13.95
N ALA A 68 2.34 -5.45 -13.65
CA ALA A 68 1.23 -6.37 -13.96
C ALA A 68 1.11 -6.60 -15.47
N THR A 69 1.24 -5.54 -16.26
CA THR A 69 1.21 -5.64 -17.73
C THR A 69 2.41 -6.44 -18.24
N GLY A 70 3.58 -6.31 -17.61
CA GLY A 70 4.80 -7.06 -17.94
C GLY A 70 4.68 -8.58 -17.76
N GLN A 71 3.71 -9.07 -16.97
CA GLN A 71 3.45 -10.51 -16.83
C GLN A 71 2.79 -11.11 -18.07
N ALA A 72 2.12 -10.31 -18.89
CA ALA A 72 1.27 -10.80 -19.97
C ALA A 72 2.02 -11.53 -21.10
N SER A 73 3.33 -11.30 -21.26
CA SER A 73 4.13 -11.93 -22.32
C SER A 73 5.61 -11.91 -21.95
N SER A 74 6.35 -12.95 -22.33
CA SER A 74 7.79 -13.07 -22.10
C SER A 74 8.64 -12.01 -22.82
N ASP A 75 8.07 -11.35 -23.83
CA ASP A 75 8.76 -10.33 -24.64
C ASP A 75 8.71 -8.92 -24.01
N LEU A 76 7.96 -8.75 -22.92
CA LEU A 76 7.75 -7.44 -22.30
C LEU A 76 8.89 -7.10 -21.34
N PRO A 77 9.32 -5.82 -21.30
CA PRO A 77 10.27 -5.37 -20.30
C PRO A 77 9.66 -5.56 -18.90
N LEU A 78 10.47 -6.07 -17.96
CA LEU A 78 10.11 -6.41 -16.57
C LEU A 78 9.33 -7.73 -16.37
N HIS A 79 9.16 -8.58 -17.40
CA HIS A 79 8.53 -9.90 -17.24
C HIS A 79 9.15 -10.73 -16.10
N ASP A 80 10.47 -10.93 -16.13
CA ASP A 80 11.18 -11.72 -15.11
C ASP A 80 11.06 -11.12 -13.70
N THR A 81 11.06 -9.77 -13.60
CA THR A 81 10.90 -9.08 -12.32
C THR A 81 9.50 -9.26 -11.77
N ALA A 82 8.49 -9.26 -12.64
CA ALA A 82 7.12 -9.45 -12.25
C ALA A 82 6.84 -10.89 -11.79
N LEU A 83 7.47 -11.88 -12.43
CA LEU A 83 7.41 -13.28 -12.00
C LEU A 83 8.10 -13.50 -10.65
N PHE A 84 9.26 -12.88 -10.43
CA PHE A 84 9.98 -12.97 -9.15
C PHE A 84 9.14 -12.42 -7.99
N ILE A 85 8.46 -11.28 -8.21
CA ILE A 85 7.58 -10.68 -7.20
C ILE A 85 6.35 -11.55 -6.95
N ASP A 86 5.76 -12.12 -7.99
CA ASP A 86 4.66 -13.08 -7.89
C ASP A 86 5.07 -14.31 -7.06
N GLU A 87 6.25 -14.87 -7.31
CA GLU A 87 6.78 -16.02 -6.56
C GLU A 87 6.97 -15.74 -5.07
N ILE A 88 7.52 -14.57 -4.71
CA ILE A 88 7.64 -14.17 -3.29
C ILE A 88 6.26 -14.04 -2.64
N PHE A 89 5.30 -13.45 -3.33
CA PHE A 89 3.95 -13.28 -2.81
C PHE A 89 3.24 -14.62 -2.65
N ARG A 90 3.37 -15.50 -3.65
CA ARG A 90 2.85 -16.87 -3.60
C ARG A 90 3.43 -17.62 -2.41
N TRP A 91 4.75 -17.56 -2.23
CA TRP A 91 5.43 -18.16 -1.08
C TRP A 91 4.93 -17.58 0.26
N LEU A 92 4.70 -16.27 0.32
CA LEU A 92 4.21 -15.59 1.52
C LEU A 92 2.78 -16.04 1.91
N VAL A 93 1.91 -16.25 0.93
CA VAL A 93 0.47 -16.46 1.16
C VAL A 93 0.08 -17.94 1.13
N ILE A 94 0.59 -18.71 0.18
CA ILE A 94 0.23 -20.13 -0.01
C ILE A 94 1.09 -21.02 0.88
N ASP A 95 2.41 -20.82 0.87
CA ASP A 95 3.37 -21.67 1.63
C ASP A 95 3.55 -21.16 3.07
N TYR A 96 2.45 -20.85 3.75
CA TYR A 96 2.45 -20.21 5.07
C TYR A 96 3.16 -21.03 6.16
N TYR A 97 3.29 -22.35 6.01
CA TYR A 97 4.09 -23.19 6.91
C TYR A 97 5.60 -22.87 6.81
N GLU A 98 6.11 -22.63 5.62
CA GLU A 98 7.51 -22.25 5.40
C GLU A 98 7.78 -20.84 5.96
N VAL A 99 6.83 -19.93 5.75
CA VAL A 99 6.89 -18.57 6.32
C VAL A 99 6.90 -18.62 7.85
N MET A 100 6.07 -19.47 8.47
CA MET A 100 6.07 -19.67 9.92
C MET A 100 7.43 -20.20 10.41
N LEU A 101 8.05 -21.13 9.70
CA LEU A 101 9.40 -21.63 10.01
C LEU A 101 10.43 -20.50 9.95
N LEU A 102 10.37 -19.62 8.95
CA LEU A 102 11.25 -18.45 8.86
C LEU A 102 11.10 -17.53 10.09
N PHE A 103 9.88 -17.29 10.57
CA PHE A 103 9.67 -16.49 11.77
C PHE A 103 10.19 -17.17 13.05
N ILE A 104 10.07 -18.49 13.15
CA ILE A 104 10.69 -19.27 14.25
C ILE A 104 12.22 -19.14 14.21
N LEU A 105 12.81 -19.21 13.02
CA LEU A 105 14.25 -18.98 12.84
C LEU A 105 14.63 -17.55 13.25
N LEU A 106 13.83 -16.53 12.91
CA LEU A 106 14.05 -15.15 13.36
C LEU A 106 14.00 -14.99 14.88
N ILE A 107 13.11 -15.70 15.58
CA ILE A 107 13.09 -15.74 17.06
C ILE A 107 14.40 -16.31 17.59
N LEU A 108 14.83 -17.44 17.03
CA LEU A 108 16.05 -18.14 17.41
C LEU A 108 17.27 -17.22 17.19
N LEU A 109 17.37 -16.62 16.01
CA LEU A 109 18.43 -15.70 15.62
C LEU A 109 18.43 -14.42 16.47
N GLY A 110 17.25 -13.85 16.76
CA GLY A 110 17.12 -12.68 17.63
C GLY A 110 17.55 -12.97 19.08
N THR A 111 17.26 -14.17 19.56
CA THR A 111 17.69 -14.65 20.88
C THR A 111 19.21 -14.89 20.92
N ILE A 112 19.80 -15.46 19.87
CA ILE A 112 21.25 -15.64 19.73
C ILE A 112 21.99 -14.30 19.69
N LEU A 113 21.51 -13.33 18.90
CA LEU A 113 22.15 -12.03 18.74
C LEU A 113 21.88 -11.06 19.90
N GLN A 114 21.14 -11.49 20.94
CA GLN A 114 20.67 -10.66 22.05
C GLN A 114 20.00 -9.35 21.59
N LYS A 115 19.42 -9.35 20.38
CA LYS A 115 18.69 -8.22 19.81
C LYS A 115 17.21 -8.47 20.02
N GLN A 116 16.69 -7.93 21.11
CA GLN A 116 15.30 -8.11 21.50
C GLN A 116 14.31 -7.70 20.39
N ASN A 117 14.61 -6.63 19.65
CA ASN A 117 13.78 -6.17 18.53
C ASN A 117 13.57 -7.25 17.44
N ILE A 118 14.59 -8.05 17.13
CA ILE A 118 14.49 -9.08 16.09
C ILE A 118 13.66 -10.26 16.59
N SER A 119 13.86 -10.63 17.86
CA SER A 119 13.09 -11.70 18.50
C SER A 119 11.60 -11.34 18.63
N GLU A 120 11.28 -10.08 18.98
CA GLU A 120 9.90 -9.59 19.07
C GLU A 120 9.19 -9.60 17.70
N ILE A 121 9.87 -9.19 16.62
CA ILE A 121 9.32 -9.29 15.25
C ILE A 121 9.04 -10.74 14.88
N GLY A 122 9.97 -11.63 15.23
CA GLY A 122 9.83 -13.08 15.07
C GLY A 122 8.58 -13.63 15.77
N PHE A 123 8.40 -13.26 17.03
CA PHE A 123 7.29 -13.71 17.87
C PHE A 123 5.93 -13.27 17.33
N TRP A 124 5.78 -11.97 17.03
CA TRP A 124 4.53 -11.45 16.47
C TRP A 124 4.22 -12.04 15.09
N GLY A 125 5.24 -12.19 14.23
CA GLY A 125 5.06 -12.82 12.93
C GLY A 125 4.61 -14.28 13.03
N CYS A 126 5.25 -15.06 13.91
CA CYS A 126 4.88 -16.46 14.14
C CYS A 126 3.43 -16.60 14.61
N ILE A 127 2.96 -15.74 15.53
CA ILE A 127 1.57 -15.75 15.99
C ILE A 127 0.60 -15.43 14.86
N THR A 128 0.87 -14.40 14.06
CA THR A 128 -0.01 -14.02 12.94
C THR A 128 -0.15 -15.16 11.93
N PHE A 129 0.96 -15.80 11.53
CA PHE A 129 0.92 -16.91 10.58
C PHE A 129 0.35 -18.19 11.18
N PHE A 130 0.52 -18.43 12.48
CA PHE A 130 -0.14 -19.52 13.17
C PHE A 130 -1.66 -19.35 13.17
N ILE A 131 -2.16 -18.15 13.50
CA ILE A 131 -3.60 -17.85 13.42
C ILE A 131 -4.10 -17.98 11.99
N TYR A 132 -3.36 -17.44 11.02
CA TYR A 132 -3.68 -17.54 9.59
C TYR A 132 -3.83 -18.99 9.12
N SER A 133 -2.90 -19.87 9.53
CA SER A 133 -2.95 -21.31 9.24
C SER A 133 -4.18 -21.98 9.84
N ASN A 134 -4.62 -21.58 11.03
CA ASN A 134 -5.79 -22.19 11.67
C ASN A 134 -7.11 -21.70 11.07
N LEU A 135 -7.15 -20.48 10.52
CA LEU A 135 -8.34 -19.88 9.93
C LEU A 135 -8.55 -20.30 8.46
N THR A 136 -7.49 -20.68 7.76
CA THR A 136 -7.52 -20.93 6.33
C THR A 136 -7.47 -22.43 6.06
N SER A 137 -8.46 -22.96 5.34
CA SER A 137 -8.43 -24.35 4.85
C SER A 137 -7.81 -24.42 3.46
N ASP A 138 -7.14 -25.55 3.15
CA ASP A 138 -6.42 -25.78 1.87
C ASP A 138 -7.31 -25.56 0.63
N TYR A 139 -8.61 -25.83 0.76
CA TYR A 139 -9.59 -25.64 -0.30
C TYR A 139 -9.95 -24.17 -0.54
N SER A 140 -9.89 -23.32 0.50
CA SER A 140 -10.20 -21.90 0.40
C SER A 140 -9.12 -21.12 -0.34
N LEU A 141 -7.85 -21.44 -0.05
CA LEU A 141 -6.68 -20.84 -0.72
C LEU A 141 -6.64 -21.18 -2.20
N SER A 142 -6.77 -22.46 -2.53
CA SER A 142 -6.73 -22.92 -3.92
C SER A 142 -7.91 -22.41 -4.76
N GLN A 143 -9.09 -22.14 -4.19
CA GLN A 143 -10.19 -21.52 -4.93
C GLN A 143 -10.08 -20.00 -5.04
N SER A 144 -9.53 -19.32 -4.02
CA SER A 144 -9.44 -17.85 -4.01
C SER A 144 -8.37 -17.29 -4.96
N PHE A 145 -7.35 -18.10 -5.28
CA PHE A 145 -6.25 -17.74 -6.18
C PHE A 145 -6.26 -18.53 -7.49
N ARG A 146 -7.39 -19.17 -7.82
CA ARG A 146 -7.59 -19.87 -9.09
C ARG A 146 -8.13 -18.89 -10.13
N ASP A 147 -7.30 -18.51 -11.09
CA ASP A 147 -7.76 -17.86 -12.31
C ASP A 147 -7.61 -18.80 -13.52
N VAL A 148 -8.47 -18.62 -14.51
CA VAL A 148 -8.48 -19.43 -15.74
C VAL A 148 -7.70 -18.68 -16.80
N ASP A 149 -6.53 -19.21 -17.15
CA ASP A 149 -5.69 -18.63 -18.19
C ASP A 149 -6.37 -18.73 -19.57
N PHE A 150 -6.07 -17.81 -20.48
CA PHE A 150 -6.69 -17.72 -21.82
C PHE A 150 -6.40 -18.96 -22.71
N ASP A 151 -5.43 -19.80 -22.30
CA ASP A 151 -5.01 -21.04 -22.99
C ASP A 151 -5.60 -22.32 -22.35
N GLY A 152 -6.48 -22.19 -21.34
CA GLY A 152 -7.19 -23.32 -20.73
C GLY A 152 -6.36 -24.19 -19.77
N ASN A 153 -5.13 -23.77 -19.42
CA ASN A 153 -4.32 -24.37 -18.37
C ASN A 153 -4.63 -23.73 -17.01
N TYR A 154 -4.57 -24.53 -15.95
CA TYR A 154 -4.84 -24.11 -14.58
C TYR A 154 -3.57 -23.58 -13.92
N ASP A 155 -3.09 -22.42 -14.34
CA ASP A 155 -1.99 -21.76 -13.64
C ASP A 155 -2.53 -20.82 -12.55
N ILE A 156 -1.96 -20.95 -11.35
CA ILE A 156 -2.24 -20.11 -10.19
C ILE A 156 -1.50 -18.79 -10.42
N ILE A 157 -2.05 -17.95 -11.29
CA ILE A 157 -1.53 -16.60 -11.50
C ILE A 157 -2.13 -15.74 -10.41
N SER A 158 -1.30 -15.29 -9.46
CA SER A 158 -1.76 -14.28 -8.51
C SER A 158 -2.05 -13.01 -9.29
N GLU A 159 -3.30 -12.55 -9.29
CA GLU A 159 -3.58 -11.23 -9.84
C GLU A 159 -2.66 -10.21 -9.14
N MET A 160 -1.77 -9.57 -9.90
CA MET A 160 -0.85 -8.54 -9.41
C MET A 160 -1.55 -7.40 -8.63
N SER A 161 -2.87 -7.30 -8.78
CA SER A 161 -3.77 -6.47 -7.96
C SER A 161 -3.56 -6.69 -6.45
N TYR A 162 -3.43 -7.95 -5.98
CA TYR A 162 -3.26 -8.25 -4.55
C TYR A 162 -1.89 -7.83 -4.04
N VAL A 163 -0.84 -8.04 -4.83
CA VAL A 163 0.53 -7.58 -4.54
C VAL A 163 0.56 -6.06 -4.40
N ASN A 164 -0.12 -5.33 -5.29
CA ASN A 164 -0.22 -3.87 -5.24
C ASN A 164 -0.87 -3.39 -3.94
N VAL A 165 -1.98 -4.00 -3.52
CA VAL A 165 -2.66 -3.63 -2.26
C VAL A 165 -1.80 -3.94 -1.04
N LEU A 166 -1.14 -5.10 -1.00
CA LEU A 166 -0.22 -5.47 0.07
C LEU A 166 0.94 -4.47 0.18
N LEU A 167 1.50 -4.03 -0.94
CA LEU A 167 2.63 -3.11 -0.95
C LEU A 167 2.22 -1.68 -0.57
N VAL A 168 1.05 -1.21 -1.04
CA VAL A 168 0.47 0.04 -0.54
C VAL A 168 0.25 -0.03 0.97
N GLY A 169 -0.21 -1.17 1.49
CA GLY A 169 -0.30 -1.44 2.92
C GLY A 169 1.05 -1.29 3.62
N PHE A 170 2.11 -1.87 3.08
CA PHE A 170 3.47 -1.69 3.62
C PHE A 170 3.90 -0.22 3.59
N VAL A 171 3.74 0.48 2.46
CA VAL A 171 4.10 1.91 2.34
C VAL A 171 3.39 2.74 3.40
N LEU A 172 2.12 2.45 3.67
CA LEU A 172 1.36 3.10 4.74
C LEU A 172 1.92 2.81 6.13
N LEU A 173 2.19 1.53 6.42
CA LEU A 173 2.76 1.14 7.71
C LEU A 173 4.14 1.77 7.93
N PHE A 174 4.99 1.79 6.90
CA PHE A 174 6.28 2.48 6.92
C PHE A 174 6.11 3.98 7.14
N SER A 175 5.19 4.61 6.41
CA SER A 175 4.92 6.04 6.57
C SER A 175 4.49 6.38 7.99
N LEU A 176 3.57 5.61 8.57
CA LEU A 176 3.10 5.82 9.94
C LEU A 176 4.19 5.53 10.98
N LYS A 177 4.99 4.49 10.77
CA LYS A 177 6.06 4.10 11.69
C LYS A 177 7.17 5.15 11.79
N TYR A 178 7.57 5.73 10.66
CA TYR A 178 8.70 6.66 10.62
C TYR A 178 8.28 8.13 10.68
N ASN A 179 7.12 8.49 10.13
CA ASN A 179 6.65 9.87 10.12
C ASN A 179 5.12 9.96 10.33
N PRO A 180 4.65 9.84 11.59
CA PRO A 180 3.22 9.79 11.91
C PRO A 180 2.46 11.09 11.60
N LYS A 181 3.17 12.20 11.31
CA LYS A 181 2.56 13.48 10.89
C LYS A 181 2.53 13.65 9.36
N GLY A 182 2.99 12.65 8.61
CA GLY A 182 3.18 12.71 7.16
C GLY A 182 4.49 13.39 6.76
N ILE A 183 4.90 13.20 5.51
CA ILE A 183 6.20 13.68 4.99
C ILE A 183 6.37 15.19 5.16
N LEU A 184 5.29 15.96 4.99
CA LEU A 184 5.30 17.42 5.16
C LEU A 184 4.29 17.84 6.23
N PRO A 185 4.69 17.81 7.52
CA PRO A 185 3.79 18.16 8.61
C PRO A 185 3.35 19.62 8.52
N GLU A 186 2.16 19.90 9.05
CA GLU A 186 1.67 21.26 9.16
C GLU A 186 2.54 22.11 10.09
N VAL A 187 2.81 23.34 9.68
CA VAL A 187 3.42 24.35 10.55
C VAL A 187 2.28 25.19 11.10
N PRO A 188 2.02 25.21 12.42
CA PRO A 188 0.98 26.02 13.01
C PRO A 188 1.16 27.49 12.61
N ASN A 189 0.14 28.07 11.97
CA ASN A 189 0.20 29.48 11.58
C ASN A 189 0.15 30.34 12.84
N ARG A 190 1.28 30.97 13.19
CA ARG A 190 1.35 31.88 14.31
C ARG A 190 0.81 33.25 13.84
N PRO A 191 -0.28 33.78 14.42
CA PRO A 191 -0.78 35.09 14.03
C PRO A 191 0.29 36.15 14.31
N ASP A 192 0.41 37.13 13.41
CA ASP A 192 1.34 38.24 13.58
C ASP A 192 1.03 38.98 14.88
N ARG A 193 2.09 39.24 15.66
CA ARG A 193 1.95 39.97 16.91
C ARG A 193 1.52 41.41 16.57
N PRO A 194 0.44 41.95 17.17
CA PRO A 194 0.09 43.35 16.94
C PRO A 194 1.28 44.23 17.31
N GLU A 195 1.68 45.11 16.40
CA GLU A 195 2.71 46.11 16.67
C GLU A 195 2.30 46.92 17.90
N LYS A 196 3.24 47.10 18.84
CA LYS A 196 3.00 47.98 19.97
C LYS A 196 2.81 49.39 19.40
N VAL A 197 1.60 49.93 19.51
CA VAL A 197 1.35 51.35 19.30
C VAL A 197 2.19 52.10 20.32
N VAL A 198 3.31 52.67 19.88
CA VAL A 198 4.11 53.58 20.70
C VAL A 198 3.31 54.87 20.78
N ILE A 199 2.50 55.00 21.82
CA ILE A 199 1.85 56.27 22.15
C ILE A 199 2.95 57.16 22.72
N ASN A 200 3.51 58.03 21.88
CA ASN A 200 4.35 59.12 22.32
C ASN A 200 3.44 60.14 23.04
N ASN A 201 3.48 60.12 24.36
CA ASN A 201 2.94 61.21 25.17
C ASN A 201 4.00 62.31 25.20
N GLU A 202 3.87 63.29 24.31
CA GLU A 202 4.47 64.62 24.43
C GLU A 202 3.41 65.64 24.86
#